data_AF-A0A1G8LW51-F1
#
_entry.id   AF-A0A1G8LW51-F1
#
_cell.length_a   1.000
_cell.length_b   1.000
_cell.length_c   1.000
_cell.angle_alpha   90.00
_cell.angle_beta   90.00
_cell.angle_gamma   90.00
#
_symmetry.space_group_name_H-M   'P 1'
#
loop_
_entity.id
_entity.type
_entity.pdbx_description
1 polymer ?
#
loop_
_entity_poly.entity_id
_entity_poly.type
_entity_poly.pdbx_seq_one_letter_code
_entity_poly.pdbx_strand_id
1 'polypeptide(L)'
;MQEQSWQLDFATELTNVSDRTLDFGSPTTHGRPNAGYTGFFWRGPRSWTGCDILGPDGAGGEAMMGTSAPWIALAGQHDGLDGGATIVALAGTSSSSVPLKWFVRSEPFAALAPSPAFDEEITLTPGESLRLQHRYVFVDRICERGDIERIAKGASL
;
A
#
# COMPACT_ATOMS: atom_id res chain seq x y z
N MET A 1 -16.09 -5.46 -22.86
CA MET A 1 -16.27 -4.22 -22.09
C MET A 1 -14.88 -3.82 -21.64
N GLN A 2 -14.36 -2.68 -22.10
CA GLN A 2 -13.11 -2.16 -21.52
C GLN A 2 -13.38 -1.98 -20.02
N GLU A 3 -12.51 -2.53 -19.19
CA GLU A 3 -12.67 -2.41 -17.74
C GLU A 3 -12.63 -0.92 -17.39
N GLN A 4 -13.63 -0.42 -16.67
CA GLN A 4 -13.62 0.93 -16.14
C GLN A 4 -12.67 0.96 -14.94
N SER A 5 -11.38 0.89 -15.24
CA SER A 5 -10.32 1.03 -14.27
C SER A 5 -9.55 2.32 -14.52
N TRP A 6 -9.07 2.92 -13.44
CA TRP A 6 -8.12 4.02 -13.50
C TRP A 6 -6.89 3.66 -12.67
N GLN A 7 -5.73 4.12 -13.14
CA GLN A 7 -4.44 3.86 -12.51
C GLN A 7 -3.85 5.18 -12.02
N LEU A 8 -3.32 5.15 -10.78
CA LEU A 8 -2.51 6.21 -10.20
C LEU A 8 -1.08 5.74 -10.09
N ASP A 9 -0.20 6.35 -10.89
CA ASP A 9 1.24 6.28 -10.69
C ASP A 9 1.70 7.49 -9.89
N PHE A 10 2.35 7.25 -8.76
CA PHE A 10 2.85 8.31 -7.88
C PHE A 10 4.29 8.03 -7.50
N ALA A 11 5.20 8.95 -7.83
CA ALA A 11 6.61 8.86 -7.51
C ALA A 11 7.04 10.03 -6.62
N THR A 12 7.94 9.77 -5.68
CA THR A 12 8.50 10.78 -4.78
C THR A 12 10.02 10.66 -4.72
N GLU A 13 10.69 11.80 -4.51
CA GLU A 13 12.09 11.87 -4.13
C GLU A 13 12.20 12.76 -2.88
N LEU A 14 12.73 12.21 -1.79
CA LEU A 14 12.94 12.91 -0.53
C LEU A 14 14.44 13.04 -0.29
N THR A 15 14.96 14.27 -0.32
CA THR A 15 16.38 14.56 -0.11
C THR A 15 16.64 15.10 1.29
N ASN A 16 17.67 14.58 1.96
CA ASN A 16 18.17 15.16 3.20
C ASN A 16 18.93 16.47 2.90
N VAL A 17 18.27 17.60 3.14
CA VAL A 17 18.85 18.95 2.96
C VAL A 17 19.60 19.47 4.19
N SER A 18 19.66 18.68 5.26
CA SER A 18 20.39 19.04 6.48
C SER A 18 21.86 18.61 6.42
N ASP A 19 22.66 19.11 7.34
CA ASP A 19 24.07 18.77 7.52
C ASP A 19 24.30 17.56 8.45
N ARG A 20 23.23 16.90 8.89
CA ARG A 20 23.28 15.71 9.76
C ARG A 20 22.57 14.53 9.16
N THR A 21 22.92 13.33 9.62
CA THR A 21 22.20 12.10 9.31
C THR A 21 20.77 12.16 9.85
N LEU A 22 19.81 11.66 9.05
CA LEU A 22 18.40 11.54 9.40
C LEU A 22 17.97 10.08 9.31
N ASP A 23 17.35 9.58 10.38
CA ASP A 23 16.77 8.24 10.44
C ASP A 23 15.25 8.33 10.28
N PHE A 24 14.72 7.61 9.30
CA PHE A 24 13.31 7.55 8.96
C PHE A 24 12.75 6.19 9.41
N GLY A 25 11.81 6.24 10.34
CA GLY A 25 11.16 5.06 10.89
C GLY A 25 9.65 5.24 11.01
N SER A 26 8.96 4.12 11.23
CA SER A 26 7.55 4.11 11.58
C SER A 26 7.35 4.09 13.10
N PRO A 27 6.12 4.24 13.59
CA PRO A 27 5.82 3.91 14.98
C PRO A 27 6.21 2.48 15.41
N THR A 28 6.26 1.50 14.49
CA THR A 28 6.77 0.16 14.81
C THR A 28 8.24 0.19 15.18
N THR A 29 9.09 0.93 14.44
CA THR A 29 10.52 1.07 14.79
C THR A 29 10.70 1.79 16.13
N HIS A 30 9.68 2.56 16.56
CA HIS A 30 9.63 3.28 17.82
C HIS A 30 8.82 2.56 18.92
N GLY A 31 8.65 1.23 18.80
CA GLY A 31 8.11 0.39 19.87
C GLY A 31 6.59 0.26 19.91
N ARG A 32 5.87 0.63 18.84
CA ARG A 32 4.44 0.35 18.66
C ARG A 32 4.22 -0.72 17.59
N PRO A 33 4.18 -2.02 17.96
CA PRO A 33 4.01 -3.11 17.00
C PRO A 33 2.81 -2.94 16.08
N ASN A 34 2.95 -3.37 14.82
CA ASN A 34 1.92 -3.33 13.77
C ASN A 34 1.38 -1.91 13.45
N ALA A 35 2.13 -0.86 13.81
CA ALA A 35 1.84 0.51 13.43
C ALA A 35 2.85 1.02 12.39
N GLY A 36 3.22 0.15 11.45
CA GLY A 36 4.31 0.37 10.50
C GLY A 36 3.97 1.26 9.32
N TYR A 37 3.11 2.26 9.48
CA TYR A 37 2.69 3.14 8.39
C TYR A 37 3.76 4.18 8.07
N THR A 38 4.31 4.15 6.86
CA THR A 38 5.19 5.20 6.27
C THR A 38 4.97 5.26 4.76
N GLY A 39 5.47 6.30 4.10
CA GLY A 39 5.35 6.46 2.64
C GLY A 39 3.96 6.94 2.20
N PHE A 40 3.55 6.55 0.99
CA PHE A 40 2.27 6.96 0.41
C PHE A 40 1.11 6.10 0.90
N PHE A 41 0.20 6.73 1.64
CA PHE A 41 -0.87 6.08 2.39
C PHE A 41 -2.24 6.34 1.75
N TRP A 42 -2.98 5.27 1.47
CA TRP A 42 -4.37 5.38 1.05
C TRP A 42 -5.32 4.99 2.20
N ARG A 43 -6.34 5.83 2.41
CA ARG A 43 -7.44 5.59 3.35
C ARG A 43 -8.75 5.46 2.58
N GLY A 44 -9.45 4.36 2.81
CA GLY A 44 -10.75 4.12 2.19
C GLY A 44 -11.89 4.89 2.85
N PRO A 45 -13.06 4.91 2.19
CA PRO A 45 -14.28 5.50 2.74
C PRO A 45 -14.75 4.73 3.99
N ARG A 46 -15.56 5.38 4.83
CA ARG A 46 -16.13 4.80 6.05
C ARG A 46 -16.90 3.48 5.78
N SER A 47 -17.56 3.38 4.64
CA SER A 47 -18.35 2.19 4.26
C SER A 47 -17.51 0.94 4.07
N TRP A 48 -16.18 1.09 3.98
CA TRP A 48 -15.23 -0.01 3.80
C TRP A 48 -14.62 -0.50 5.13
N THR A 49 -15.11 -0.05 6.28
CA THR A 49 -14.76 -0.71 7.54
C THR A 49 -15.17 -2.18 7.47
N GLY A 50 -14.22 -3.09 7.73
CA GLY A 50 -14.43 -4.54 7.59
C GLY A 50 -14.43 -5.04 6.14
N CYS A 51 -13.92 -4.26 5.19
CA CYS A 51 -13.75 -4.69 3.79
C CYS A 51 -12.82 -5.91 3.66
N ASP A 52 -12.92 -6.60 2.52
CA ASP A 52 -12.06 -7.72 2.20
C ASP A 52 -10.63 -7.24 1.91
N ILE A 53 -9.65 -7.96 2.47
CA ILE A 53 -8.22 -7.80 2.16
C ILE A 53 -7.79 -9.03 1.37
N LEU A 54 -7.32 -8.84 0.15
CA LEU A 54 -6.85 -9.92 -0.73
C LEU A 54 -5.37 -9.75 -1.06
N GLY A 55 -4.60 -10.83 -0.95
CA GLY A 55 -3.22 -10.93 -1.40
C GLY A 55 -3.04 -12.05 -2.44
N PRO A 56 -1.83 -12.25 -2.98
CA PRO A 56 -1.53 -13.28 -3.97
C PRO A 56 -1.71 -14.70 -3.42
N ASP A 57 -1.84 -15.68 -4.33
CA ASP A 57 -1.79 -17.11 -4.02
C ASP A 57 -2.80 -17.58 -2.94
N GLY A 58 -3.96 -16.93 -2.89
CA GLY A 58 -5.00 -17.24 -1.90
C GLY A 58 -4.81 -16.57 -0.54
N ALA A 59 -3.72 -15.82 -0.33
CA ALA A 59 -3.51 -15.04 0.88
C ALA A 59 -4.52 -13.88 1.01
N GLY A 60 -4.63 -13.32 2.22
CA GLY A 60 -5.53 -12.23 2.53
C GLY A 60 -5.75 -12.01 4.02
N GLY A 61 -6.70 -11.14 4.33
CA GLY A 61 -7.03 -10.74 5.70
C GLY A 61 -5.94 -9.89 6.38
N GLU A 62 -6.14 -9.65 7.67
CA GLU A 62 -5.23 -8.85 8.52
C GLU A 62 -3.82 -9.46 8.62
N ALA A 63 -3.67 -10.76 8.33
CA ALA A 63 -2.38 -11.44 8.28
C ALA A 63 -1.43 -10.87 7.21
N MET A 64 -1.94 -10.07 6.27
CA MET A 64 -1.13 -9.37 5.29
C MET A 64 -0.31 -8.21 5.89
N MET A 65 -0.65 -7.73 7.08
CA MET A 65 0.11 -6.70 7.79
C MET A 65 1.57 -7.14 8.02
N GLY A 66 2.53 -6.29 7.65
CA GLY A 66 3.96 -6.53 7.80
C GLY A 66 4.56 -7.52 6.80
N THR A 67 3.75 -8.10 5.91
CA THR A 67 4.25 -9.04 4.88
C THR A 67 4.87 -8.29 3.70
N SER A 68 5.73 -8.99 2.96
CA SER A 68 6.14 -8.58 1.62
C SER A 68 5.35 -9.39 0.60
N ALA A 69 4.58 -8.72 -0.24
CA ALA A 69 3.82 -9.31 -1.33
C ALA A 69 3.82 -8.36 -2.53
N PRO A 70 3.78 -8.85 -3.79
CA PRO A 70 3.80 -8.00 -4.98
C PRO A 70 2.61 -7.05 -5.10
N TRP A 71 1.47 -7.41 -4.51
CA TRP A 71 0.26 -6.59 -4.52
C TRP A 71 -0.64 -6.94 -3.33
N ILE A 72 -1.51 -5.99 -2.96
CA ILE A 72 -2.65 -6.18 -2.07
C ILE A 72 -3.85 -5.45 -2.66
N ALA A 73 -5.03 -6.04 -2.53
CA ALA A 73 -6.29 -5.40 -2.87
C ALA A 73 -7.20 -5.23 -1.66
N LEU A 74 -7.95 -4.13 -1.64
CA LEU A 74 -9.12 -3.95 -0.77
C LEU A 74 -10.38 -3.87 -1.63
N ALA A 75 -11.44 -4.57 -1.23
CA ALA A 75 -12.73 -4.54 -1.91
C ALA A 75 -13.87 -4.30 -0.91
N GLY A 76 -14.72 -3.32 -1.18
CA GLY A 76 -15.79 -2.92 -0.26
C GLY A 76 -17.00 -2.32 -0.95
N GLN A 77 -18.15 -2.46 -0.31
CA GLN A 77 -19.42 -1.88 -0.77
C GLN A 77 -19.46 -0.36 -0.55
N HIS A 78 -20.17 0.35 -1.43
CA HIS A 78 -20.48 1.75 -1.20
C HIS A 78 -21.59 1.90 -0.14
N ASP A 79 -21.68 3.08 0.45
CA ASP A 79 -22.79 3.46 1.32
C ASP A 79 -23.78 4.31 0.53
N GLY A 80 -25.07 4.00 0.63
CA GLY A 80 -26.14 4.71 -0.08
C GLY A 80 -26.17 4.55 -1.61
N LEU A 81 -25.30 3.71 -2.19
CA LEU A 81 -25.28 3.37 -3.62
C LEU A 81 -25.11 1.85 -3.77
N ASP A 82 -25.83 1.26 -4.72
CA ASP A 82 -25.68 -0.17 -5.02
C ASP A 82 -24.32 -0.46 -5.65
N GLY A 83 -23.71 -1.56 -5.22
CA GLY A 83 -22.38 -2.00 -5.66
C GLY A 83 -21.24 -1.51 -4.78
N GLY A 84 -20.03 -1.69 -5.26
CA GLY A 84 -18.80 -1.39 -4.53
C GLY A 84 -17.66 -1.12 -5.47
N ALA A 85 -16.45 -1.01 -4.93
CA ALA A 85 -15.25 -0.83 -5.72
C ALA A 85 -14.12 -1.71 -5.20
N THR A 86 -13.07 -1.85 -6.00
CA THR A 86 -11.84 -2.55 -5.64
C THR A 86 -10.66 -1.64 -5.91
N ILE A 87 -9.74 -1.57 -4.96
CA ILE A 87 -8.42 -0.96 -5.13
C ILE A 87 -7.38 -2.06 -5.09
N VAL A 88 -6.43 -2.04 -6.02
CA VAL A 88 -5.27 -2.92 -6.07
C VAL A 88 -4.02 -2.05 -5.98
N ALA A 89 -3.28 -2.15 -4.89
CA ALA A 89 -1.96 -1.54 -4.79
C ALA A 89 -0.88 -2.54 -5.15
N LEU A 90 0.08 -2.06 -5.91
CA LEU A 90 1.31 -2.77 -6.21
C LEU A 90 2.34 -2.37 -5.16
N ALA A 91 3.25 -3.29 -4.82
CA ALA A 91 4.31 -3.01 -3.84
C ALA A 91 5.09 -1.75 -4.23
N GLY A 92 5.32 -1.54 -5.53
CA GLY A 92 6.09 -0.41 -6.01
C GLY A 92 7.60 -0.64 -5.91
N THR A 93 8.37 0.43 -5.90
CA THR A 93 9.84 0.36 -5.80
C THR A 93 10.35 1.36 -4.77
N SER A 94 11.50 1.05 -4.18
CA SER A 94 12.25 1.88 -3.24
C SER A 94 13.72 1.87 -3.64
N SER A 95 14.39 3.02 -3.55
CA SER A 95 15.85 3.09 -3.71
C SER A 95 16.62 2.64 -2.47
N SER A 96 15.93 2.42 -1.34
CA SER A 96 16.53 1.87 -0.11
C SER A 96 16.70 0.35 -0.21
N SER A 97 17.69 -0.19 0.51
CA SER A 97 17.84 -1.63 0.71
C SER A 97 16.80 -2.23 1.66
N VAL A 98 16.11 -1.39 2.44
CA VAL A 98 15.03 -1.83 3.34
C VAL A 98 13.84 -2.31 2.49
N PRO A 99 13.37 -3.55 2.68
CA PRO A 99 12.29 -4.10 1.87
C PRO A 99 10.96 -3.42 2.17
N LEU A 100 10.16 -3.17 1.13
CA LEU A 100 8.79 -2.72 1.29
C LEU A 100 7.96 -3.80 1.98
N LYS A 101 7.20 -3.40 2.99
CA LYS A 101 6.25 -4.25 3.72
C LYS A 101 4.89 -3.58 3.78
N TRP A 102 3.83 -4.37 3.80
CA TRP A 102 2.47 -3.86 3.76
C TRP A 102 2.03 -3.34 5.12
N PHE A 103 1.63 -2.06 5.17
CA PHE A 103 0.70 -1.60 6.17
C PHE A 103 -0.71 -1.73 5.60
N VAL A 104 -1.52 -2.65 6.11
CA VAL A 104 -2.89 -2.88 5.63
C VAL A 104 -3.80 -3.26 6.78
N ARG A 105 -5.04 -2.80 6.74
CA ARG A 105 -6.12 -3.22 7.65
C ARG A 105 -7.49 -2.85 7.09
N SER A 106 -8.53 -3.50 7.56
CA SER A 106 -9.93 -3.14 7.29
C SER A 106 -10.61 -2.49 8.49
N GLU A 107 -10.05 -2.62 9.70
CA GLU A 107 -10.56 -2.01 10.92
C GLU A 107 -9.52 -1.14 11.66
N PRO A 108 -9.93 -0.02 12.31
CA PRO A 108 -11.29 0.52 12.37
C PRO A 108 -11.74 1.20 11.05
N PHE A 109 -10.86 1.24 10.05
CA PHE A 109 -11.16 1.71 8.70
C PHE A 109 -10.20 1.05 7.71
N ALA A 110 -10.66 0.92 6.46
CA ALA A 110 -9.83 0.48 5.35
C ALA A 110 -8.62 1.40 5.15
N ALA A 111 -7.43 0.82 5.19
CA ALA A 111 -6.19 1.51 4.87
C ALA A 111 -5.21 0.54 4.24
N LEU A 112 -4.41 1.05 3.31
CA LEU A 112 -3.34 0.29 2.70
C LEU A 112 -2.19 1.21 2.27
N ALA A 113 -0.95 0.75 2.47
CA ALA A 113 0.26 1.43 2.07
C ALA A 113 1.42 0.41 1.94
N PRO A 114 2.17 0.42 0.83
CA PRO A 114 3.48 -0.22 0.78
C PRO A 114 4.48 0.66 1.54
N SER A 115 4.81 0.23 2.76
CA SER A 115 5.59 1.01 3.71
C SER A 115 7.10 0.77 3.51
N PRO A 116 7.89 1.83 3.25
CA PRO A 116 9.34 1.72 3.07
C PRO A 116 10.14 1.53 4.36
N ALA A 117 9.59 1.89 5.51
CA ALA A 117 10.24 1.74 6.81
C ALA A 117 9.28 1.09 7.82
N PHE A 118 8.72 -0.07 7.47
CA PHE A 118 7.67 -0.71 8.28
C PHE A 118 8.15 -1.09 9.67
N ASP A 119 9.25 -1.84 9.78
CA ASP A 119 9.85 -2.32 11.04
C ASP A 119 11.39 -2.18 11.07
N GLU A 120 11.96 -1.58 10.02
CA GLU A 120 13.37 -1.26 9.89
C GLU A 120 13.50 0.20 9.42
N GLU A 121 14.50 0.92 9.94
CA GLU A 121 14.69 2.34 9.65
C GLU A 121 15.50 2.55 8.37
N ILE A 122 15.19 3.63 7.65
CA ILE A 122 15.99 4.11 6.52
C ILE A 122 16.83 5.29 6.99
N THR A 123 18.14 5.19 6.87
CA THR A 123 19.06 6.28 7.16
C THR A 123 19.41 7.05 5.89
N LEU A 124 19.33 8.38 5.93
CA LEU A 124 19.82 9.28 4.88
C LEU A 124 20.92 10.20 5.43
N THR A 125 22.13 10.08 4.91
CA THR A 125 23.22 11.02 5.17
C THR A 125 22.98 12.36 4.43
N PRO A 126 23.71 13.45 4.78
CA PRO A 126 23.54 14.74 4.11
C PRO A 126 23.62 14.65 2.58
N GLY A 127 22.60 15.15 1.89
CA GLY A 127 22.51 15.13 0.43
C GLY A 127 21.99 13.84 -0.20
N GLU A 128 21.78 12.77 0.56
CA GLU A 128 21.17 11.54 0.03
C GLU A 128 19.66 11.70 -0.21
N SER A 129 19.15 10.94 -1.19
CA SER A 129 17.74 10.91 -1.58
C SER A 129 17.14 9.52 -1.42
N LEU A 130 15.93 9.44 -0.87
CA LEU A 130 15.05 8.28 -0.96
C LEU A 130 14.07 8.47 -2.12
N ARG A 131 14.06 7.54 -3.08
CA ARG A 131 13.08 7.51 -4.18
C ARG A 131 12.09 6.38 -3.97
N LEU A 132 10.80 6.69 -4.09
CA LEU A 132 9.71 5.72 -3.97
C LEU A 132 8.80 5.83 -5.18
N GLN A 133 8.37 4.70 -5.71
CA GLN A 133 7.34 4.63 -6.74
C GLN A 133 6.19 3.77 -6.24
N HIS A 134 4.98 4.26 -6.44
CA HIS A 134 3.75 3.60 -6.03
C HIS A 134 2.80 3.50 -7.22
N ARG A 135 2.05 2.41 -7.27
CA ARG A 135 0.96 2.25 -8.22
C ARG A 135 -0.28 1.72 -7.52
N TYR A 136 -1.40 2.36 -7.80
CA TYR A 136 -2.72 1.95 -7.35
C TYR A 136 -3.64 1.86 -8.57
N VAL A 137 -4.37 0.76 -8.68
CA VAL A 137 -5.43 0.58 -9.69
C VAL A 137 -6.75 0.56 -8.97
N PHE A 138 -7.72 1.29 -9.49
CA PHE A 138 -9.04 1.41 -8.93
C PHE A 138 -10.05 0.91 -9.96
N VAL A 139 -10.99 0.12 -9.50
CA VAL A 139 -12.04 -0.48 -10.32
C VAL A 139 -13.38 -0.17 -9.67
N ASP A 140 -14.33 0.32 -10.46
CA ASP A 140 -15.66 0.78 -10.05
C ASP A 140 -16.67 -0.36 -9.77
N ARG A 141 -16.16 -1.53 -9.43
CA ARG A 141 -16.92 -2.73 -9.04
C ARG A 141 -16.13 -3.55 -8.04
N ILE A 142 -16.81 -4.47 -7.36
CA ILE A 142 -16.11 -5.53 -6.62
C ILE A 142 -15.55 -6.53 -7.62
N CYS A 143 -14.24 -6.74 -7.56
CA CYS A 143 -13.54 -7.70 -8.39
C CYS A 143 -13.41 -9.04 -7.67
N GLU A 144 -13.61 -10.13 -8.41
CA GLU A 144 -13.24 -11.46 -7.92
C GLU A 144 -11.71 -11.62 -7.94
N ARG A 145 -11.21 -12.63 -7.23
CA ARG A 145 -9.76 -12.91 -7.13
C ARG A 145 -9.07 -13.00 -8.50
N GLY A 146 -9.68 -13.72 -9.46
CA GLY A 146 -9.11 -13.86 -10.80
C GLY A 146 -9.00 -12.53 -11.57
N ASP A 147 -9.94 -11.60 -11.34
CA ASP A 147 -9.85 -10.24 -11.89
C ASP A 147 -8.69 -9.48 -11.26
N ILE A 148 -8.56 -9.54 -9.94
CA ILE A 148 -7.50 -8.85 -9.19
C ILE A 148 -6.12 -9.37 -9.63
N GLU A 149 -5.95 -10.67 -9.77
CA GLU A 149 -4.69 -11.28 -10.24
C GLU A 149 -4.32 -10.81 -11.64
N ARG A 150 -5.30 -10.73 -12.54
CA ARG A 150 -5.11 -10.22 -13.90
C ARG A 150 -4.78 -8.73 -13.92
N ILE A 151 -5.45 -7.92 -13.09
CA ILE A 151 -5.17 -6.49 -12.94
C ILE A 151 -3.74 -6.30 -12.41
N ALA A 152 -3.37 -6.98 -11.32
CA ALA A 152 -2.04 -6.88 -10.74
C ALA A 152 -0.95 -7.29 -11.73
N LYS A 153 -1.18 -8.35 -12.51
CA LYS A 153 -0.26 -8.79 -13.57
C LYS A 153 -0.14 -7.77 -14.71
N GLY A 154 -1.26 -7.17 -15.14
CA GLY A 154 -1.26 -6.15 -16.19
C GLY A 154 -0.67 -4.81 -15.75
N ALA A 155 -0.72 -4.53 -14.45
CA ALA A 155 -0.24 -3.30 -13.82
C ALA A 155 1.17 -3.42 -13.23
N SER A 156 1.89 -4.52 -13.45
CA SER A 156 3.26 -4.67 -12.92
C SER A 156 4.17 -3.52 -13.39
N LEU A 157 4.96 -2.98 -12.46
CA LEU A 157 5.98 -1.96 -12.69
C LEU A 157 7.29 -2.60 -13.19
#